data_AF-A0A0S8I2Y1-F1
#
_entry.id   AF-A0A0S8I2Y1-F1
#
_cell.length_a   1.000
_cell.length_b   1.000
_cell.length_c   1.000
_cell.angle_alpha   90.00
_cell.angle_beta   90.00
_cell.angle_gamma   90.00
#
_symmetry.space_group_name_H-M   'P 1'
#
loop_
_entity.id
_entity.type
_entity.pdbx_description
1 polymer ?
#
loop_
_entity_poly.entity_id
_entity_poly.type
_entity_poly.pdbx_seq_one_letter_code
_entity_poly.pdbx_strand_id
1 'polypeptide(L)'
;MNKEKYIDWPYFIGLMLVPIVVVGLLFLYAKINELTRYDPAYFTEEFLERYHSPGMVAIALEPILREGDVDSIRELLGTRRGLNKLEARPDLILVFLLEADEKYFHYLFFDSSDYNRVLQYIRKWNGRYVLSRMDLYYYMDSGQWKVFAGPLAAAWWSLVIVVTVGVVAYRRTKIARIKMYG
;
A
#
# COMPACT_ATOMS: atom_id res chain seq x y z
N MET A 1 -23.17 32.57 33.73
CA MET A 1 -24.14 31.94 32.82
C MET A 1 -23.37 31.00 31.89
N ASN A 2 -23.33 29.70 32.20
CA ASN A 2 -22.61 28.74 31.37
C ASN A 2 -23.35 28.58 30.05
N LYS A 3 -22.73 28.99 28.94
CA LYS A 3 -23.24 28.68 27.60
C LYS A 3 -23.17 27.16 27.44
N GLU A 4 -24.31 26.47 27.51
CA GLU A 4 -24.37 25.04 27.20
C GLU A 4 -23.78 24.82 25.80
N LYS A 5 -22.62 24.16 25.74
CA LYS A 5 -21.98 23.84 24.47
C LYS A 5 -22.75 22.69 23.83
N TYR A 6 -23.40 22.99 22.70
CA TYR A 6 -24.16 22.01 21.93
C TYR A 6 -23.27 20.91 21.33
N ILE A 7 -22.00 21.20 21.07
CA ILE A 7 -21.01 20.26 20.51
C ILE A 7 -19.67 20.49 21.21
N ASP A 8 -18.96 19.41 21.49
CA ASP A 8 -17.54 19.45 21.80
C ASP A 8 -16.74 19.54 20.48
N TRP A 9 -16.53 20.78 20.02
CA TRP A 9 -15.83 21.06 18.76
C TRP A 9 -14.44 20.42 18.67
N PRO A 10 -13.59 20.49 19.71
CA PRO A 10 -12.34 19.74 19.76
C PRO A 10 -12.50 18.25 19.47
N TYR A 11 -13.51 17.59 20.06
CA TYR A 11 -13.77 16.17 19.82
C TYR A 11 -14.19 15.89 18.38
N PHE A 12 -15.11 16.69 17.82
CA PHE A 12 -15.53 16.57 16.42
C PHE A 12 -14.37 16.74 15.44
N ILE A 13 -13.55 17.79 15.64
CA ILE A 13 -12.36 18.04 14.81
C ILE A 13 -11.38 16.87 14.95
N GLY A 14 -11.16 16.38 16.17
CA GLY A 14 -10.32 15.22 16.43
C GLY A 14 -10.76 13.99 15.62
N LEU A 15 -12.07 13.68 15.63
CA LEU A 15 -12.63 12.58 14.83
C LEU A 15 -12.47 12.80 13.33
N MET A 16 -12.67 14.02 12.83
CA MET A 16 -12.51 14.34 11.41
C MET A 16 -11.07 14.13 10.92
N LEU A 17 -10.08 14.34 11.79
CA LEU A 17 -8.66 14.20 11.47
C LEU A 17 -8.15 12.75 11.53
N VAL A 18 -8.90 11.80 12.10
CA VAL A 18 -8.44 10.40 12.28
C VAL A 18 -7.91 9.78 10.97
N PRO A 19 -8.63 9.81 9.84
CA PRO A 19 -8.12 9.21 8.59
C PRO A 19 -6.82 9.86 8.12
N ILE A 20 -6.68 11.17 8.31
CA ILE A 20 -5.49 11.93 7.91
C ILE A 20 -4.29 11.51 8.76
N VAL A 21 -4.47 11.41 10.08
CA VAL A 21 -3.42 10.98 11.01
C VAL A 21 -2.98 9.55 10.69
N VAL A 22 -3.93 8.64 10.44
CA VAL A 22 -3.63 7.24 10.07
C VAL A 22 -2.80 7.18 8.80
N VAL A 23 -3.22 7.88 7.73
CA VAL A 23 -2.47 7.92 6.47
C VAL A 23 -1.07 8.53 6.68
N GLY A 24 -0.96 9.61 7.47
CA GLY A 24 0.32 10.23 7.79
C GLY A 24 1.30 9.26 8.49
N LEU A 25 0.81 8.48 9.45
CA LEU A 25 1.60 7.44 10.13
C LEU A 25 2.06 6.34 9.17
N LEU A 26 1.18 5.89 8.27
CA LEU A 26 1.54 4.88 7.26
C LEU A 26 2.59 5.39 6.28
N PHE A 27 2.52 6.67 5.88
CA PHE A 27 3.55 7.29 5.03
C PHE A 27 4.89 7.38 5.75
N LEU A 28 4.88 7.78 7.03
CA LEU A 28 6.09 7.82 7.84
C LEU A 28 6.72 6.42 7.97
N TYR A 29 5.89 5.40 8.25
CA TYR A 29 6.33 4.01 8.29
C TYR A 29 6.95 3.57 6.96
N ALA A 30 6.29 3.86 5.84
CA ALA A 30 6.78 3.50 4.51
C ALA A 30 8.13 4.19 4.21
N LYS A 31 8.31 5.44 4.61
CA LYS A 31 9.58 6.17 4.44
C LYS A 31 10.71 5.59 5.30
N ILE A 32 10.42 5.20 6.54
CA ILE A 32 11.41 4.52 7.39
C ILE A 32 11.76 3.15 6.79
N ASN A 33 10.76 2.43 6.26
CA ASN A 33 10.97 1.15 5.58
C ASN A 33 11.87 1.33 4.36
N GLU A 34 11.61 2.33 3.50
CA GLU A 34 12.43 2.64 2.31
C GLU A 34 13.93 2.72 2.62
N LEU A 35 14.30 3.43 3.68
CA LEU A 35 15.69 3.65 4.10
C LEU A 35 16.39 2.38 4.58
N THR A 36 15.62 1.38 5.04
CA THR A 36 16.15 0.17 5.69
C THR A 36 15.83 -1.11 4.94
N ARG A 37 14.99 -1.04 3.90
CA ARG A 37 14.45 -2.18 3.17
C ARG A 37 15.52 -2.91 2.38
N TYR A 38 16.34 -2.17 1.66
CA TYR A 38 17.31 -2.71 0.73
C TYR A 38 18.65 -3.01 1.40
N ASP A 39 19.26 -4.12 1.02
CA ASP A 39 20.60 -4.50 1.46
C ASP A 39 21.62 -3.98 0.45
N PRO A 40 22.54 -3.08 0.84
CA PRO A 40 23.59 -2.58 -0.03
C PRO A 40 24.42 -3.66 -0.72
N ALA A 41 24.53 -4.87 -0.13
CA ALA A 41 25.25 -5.99 -0.72
C ALA A 41 24.70 -6.42 -2.09
N TYR A 42 23.42 -6.13 -2.38
CA TYR A 42 22.78 -6.44 -3.66
C TYR A 42 22.83 -5.28 -4.68
N PHE A 43 23.60 -4.22 -4.42
CA PHE A 43 23.73 -3.05 -5.29
C PHE A 43 25.19 -2.79 -5.69
N THR A 44 25.93 -3.86 -5.95
CA THR A 44 27.28 -3.83 -6.55
C THR A 44 27.20 -3.60 -8.06
N GLU A 45 28.33 -3.26 -8.68
CA GLU A 45 28.43 -3.10 -10.15
C GLU A 45 27.95 -4.34 -10.90
N GLU A 46 28.27 -5.54 -10.40
CA GLU A 46 27.81 -6.80 -10.99
C GLU A 46 26.28 -6.88 -11.08
N PHE A 47 25.56 -6.54 -10.00
CA PHE A 47 24.10 -6.56 -10.01
C PHE A 47 23.49 -5.42 -10.82
N LEU A 48 24.14 -4.26 -10.86
CA LEU A 48 23.74 -3.13 -11.69
C LEU A 48 23.79 -3.50 -13.17
N GLU A 49 24.85 -4.18 -13.60
CA GLU A 49 25.03 -4.63 -14.98
C GLU A 49 24.07 -5.79 -15.31
N ARG A 50 23.95 -6.79 -14.42
CA ARG A 50 23.06 -7.94 -14.61
C ARG A 50 21.59 -7.54 -14.71
N TYR A 51 21.17 -6.55 -13.90
CA TYR A 51 19.78 -6.11 -13.77
C TYR A 51 19.59 -4.63 -14.16
N HIS A 52 20.20 -4.24 -15.28
CA HIS A 52 20.18 -2.87 -15.81
C HIS A 52 18.85 -2.47 -16.48
N SER A 53 17.94 -3.43 -16.72
CA SER A 53 16.63 -3.18 -17.33
C SER A 53 15.52 -3.99 -16.65
N PRO A 54 14.26 -3.52 -16.70
CA PRO A 54 13.15 -4.24 -16.06
C PRO A 54 12.88 -5.58 -16.76
N GLY A 55 13.11 -5.66 -18.08
CA GLY A 55 12.97 -6.91 -18.84
C GLY A 55 13.95 -7.99 -18.41
N MET A 56 15.20 -7.63 -18.10
CA MET A 56 16.20 -8.58 -17.60
C MET A 56 15.79 -9.19 -16.26
N VAL A 57 15.21 -8.38 -15.36
CA VAL A 57 14.66 -8.87 -14.09
C VAL A 57 13.46 -9.79 -14.35
N ALA A 58 12.56 -9.43 -15.26
CA ALA A 58 11.40 -10.26 -15.59
C ALA A 58 11.77 -11.62 -16.20
N ILE A 59 12.76 -11.64 -17.11
CA ILE A 59 13.28 -12.87 -17.72
C ILE A 59 13.96 -13.75 -16.67
N ALA A 60 14.79 -13.16 -15.79
CA ALA A 60 15.41 -13.90 -14.71
C ALA A 60 14.40 -14.45 -13.70
N LEU A 61 13.29 -13.74 -13.49
CA LEU A 61 12.26 -14.11 -12.53
C LEU A 61 11.50 -15.39 -12.93
N GLU A 62 11.27 -15.64 -14.23
CA GLU A 62 10.54 -16.83 -14.69
C GLU A 62 11.14 -18.15 -14.17
N PRO A 63 12.41 -18.51 -14.47
CA PRO A 63 12.99 -19.77 -13.99
C PRO A 63 13.03 -19.83 -12.46
N ILE A 64 13.28 -18.71 -11.79
CA ILE A 64 13.30 -18.63 -10.31
C ILE A 64 11.93 -19.02 -9.72
N LEU A 65 10.83 -18.50 -10.28
CA LEU A 65 9.49 -18.84 -9.83
C LEU A 65 9.11 -20.28 -10.19
N ARG A 66 9.58 -20.78 -11.35
CA ARG A 66 9.33 -22.17 -11.77
C ARG A 66 10.00 -23.18 -10.84
N GLU A 67 11.24 -22.92 -10.46
CA GLU A 67 12.04 -23.81 -9.61
C GLU A 67 11.81 -23.59 -8.11
N GLY A 68 11.27 -22.43 -7.73
CA GLY A 68 11.11 -22.07 -6.33
C GLY A 68 12.43 -21.69 -5.65
N ASP A 69 13.40 -21.15 -6.40
CA ASP A 69 14.72 -20.79 -5.88
C ASP A 69 14.65 -19.56 -4.97
N VAL A 70 14.80 -19.80 -3.66
CA VAL A 70 14.71 -18.78 -2.63
C VAL A 70 15.94 -17.87 -2.59
N ASP A 71 17.11 -18.34 -3.03
CA ASP A 71 18.31 -17.52 -2.99
C ASP A 71 18.35 -16.55 -4.17
N SER A 72 17.99 -17.04 -5.36
CA SER A 72 17.87 -16.19 -6.54
C SER A 72 16.73 -15.15 -6.42
N ILE A 73 15.60 -15.49 -5.78
CA ILE A 73 14.55 -14.47 -5.55
C ILE A 73 15.01 -13.39 -4.57
N ARG A 74 15.84 -13.71 -3.57
CA ARG A 74 16.41 -12.72 -2.64
C ARG A 74 17.32 -11.74 -3.36
N GLU A 75 18.13 -12.25 -4.29
CA GLU A 75 18.95 -11.41 -5.18
C GLU A 75 18.08 -10.42 -5.95
N LEU A 76 17.00 -10.88 -6.60
CA LEU A 76 16.08 -10.00 -7.35
C LEU A 76 15.36 -8.97 -6.47
N LEU A 77 14.99 -9.34 -5.26
CA LEU A 77 14.37 -8.43 -4.30
C LEU A 77 15.36 -7.36 -3.81
N GLY A 78 16.61 -7.75 -3.58
CA GLY A 78 17.64 -6.88 -2.99
C GLY A 78 17.30 -6.40 -1.58
N THR A 79 16.36 -7.06 -0.89
CA THR A 79 15.85 -6.63 0.43
C THR A 79 16.56 -7.35 1.58
N ARG A 80 16.82 -6.63 2.68
CA ARG A 80 17.38 -7.22 3.93
C ARG A 80 16.47 -8.30 4.52
N ARG A 81 15.16 -8.09 4.43
CA ARG A 81 14.13 -9.07 4.84
C ARG A 81 13.67 -9.83 3.61
N GLY A 82 14.44 -10.84 3.23
CA GLY A 82 14.16 -11.70 2.08
C GLY A 82 12.88 -12.53 2.24
N LEU A 83 12.57 -13.31 1.21
CA LEU A 83 11.58 -14.39 1.31
C LEU A 83 12.19 -15.60 2.03
N ASN A 84 11.40 -16.23 2.90
CA ASN A 84 11.79 -17.46 3.60
C ASN A 84 11.30 -18.72 2.88
N LYS A 85 10.31 -18.58 2.00
CA LYS A 85 9.72 -19.66 1.23
C LYS A 85 9.28 -19.10 -0.11
N LEU A 86 9.53 -19.88 -1.17
CA LEU A 86 8.97 -19.69 -2.49
C LEU A 86 8.38 -21.04 -2.92
N GLU A 87 7.15 -21.00 -3.42
CA GLU A 87 6.50 -22.20 -3.95
C GLU A 87 6.83 -22.30 -5.44
N ALA A 88 7.35 -23.45 -5.86
CA ALA A 88 7.69 -23.73 -7.25
C ALA A 88 6.43 -23.78 -8.10
N ARG A 89 6.46 -23.15 -9.27
CA ARG A 89 5.36 -23.10 -10.25
C ARG A 89 5.86 -23.55 -11.62
N PRO A 90 6.02 -24.87 -11.85
CA PRO A 90 6.76 -25.40 -12.99
C PRO A 90 6.17 -24.99 -14.36
N ASP A 91 4.88 -24.68 -14.38
CA ASP A 91 4.09 -24.35 -15.57
C ASP A 91 3.85 -22.83 -15.76
N LEU A 92 4.55 -22.01 -14.96
CA LEU A 92 4.52 -20.55 -15.04
C LEU A 92 5.37 -20.04 -16.20
N ILE A 93 4.81 -19.14 -17.02
CA ILE A 93 5.50 -18.47 -18.12
C ILE A 93 5.34 -16.95 -18.05
N LEU A 94 6.37 -16.20 -18.43
CA LEU A 94 6.27 -14.76 -18.64
C LEU A 94 5.46 -14.48 -19.92
N VAL A 95 4.43 -13.66 -19.81
CA VAL A 95 3.58 -13.34 -20.96
C VAL A 95 4.01 -12.03 -21.63
N PHE A 96 3.93 -10.91 -20.91
CA PHE A 96 4.34 -9.58 -21.42
C PHE A 96 4.40 -8.53 -20.29
N LEU A 97 4.95 -7.35 -20.62
CA LEU A 97 4.81 -6.13 -19.82
C LEU A 97 3.39 -5.59 -19.97
N LEU A 98 2.57 -5.73 -18.93
CA LEU A 98 1.17 -5.32 -18.93
C LEU A 98 1.02 -3.80 -18.88
N GLU A 99 1.75 -3.17 -17.96
CA GLU A 99 1.66 -1.74 -17.69
C GLU A 99 3.01 -1.21 -17.20
N ALA A 100 3.30 0.05 -17.49
CA ALA A 100 4.41 0.77 -16.88
C ALA A 100 3.88 2.09 -16.34
N ASP A 101 3.98 2.28 -15.03
CA ASP A 101 3.72 3.55 -14.37
C ASP A 101 5.03 4.30 -14.09
N GLU A 102 4.97 5.47 -13.46
CA GLU A 102 6.15 6.30 -13.18
C GLU A 102 7.23 5.59 -12.34
N LYS A 103 6.85 4.59 -11.53
CA LYS A 103 7.74 3.92 -10.56
C LYS A 103 7.89 2.41 -10.79
N TYR A 104 6.89 1.77 -11.37
CA TYR A 104 6.76 0.32 -11.46
C TYR A 104 6.45 -0.16 -12.88
N PHE A 105 7.06 -1.29 -13.23
CA PHE A 105 6.79 -2.08 -14.41
C PHE A 105 6.04 -3.33 -13.98
N HIS A 106 4.88 -3.58 -14.57
CA HIS A 106 3.95 -4.63 -14.17
C HIS A 106 4.04 -5.74 -15.20
N TYR A 107 4.68 -6.85 -14.83
CA TYR A 107 4.82 -8.01 -15.70
C TYR A 107 3.77 -9.05 -15.36
N LEU A 108 3.08 -9.54 -16.39
CA LEU A 108 2.11 -10.59 -16.26
C LEU A 108 2.76 -11.94 -16.54
N PHE A 109 2.67 -12.83 -15.56
CA PHE A 109 2.97 -14.25 -15.70
C PHE A 109 1.67 -15.03 -15.73
N PHE A 110 1.68 -16.16 -16.43
CA PHE A 110 0.53 -17.05 -16.55
C PHE A 110 0.96 -18.45 -16.15
N ASP A 111 0.22 -19.05 -15.24
CA ASP A 111 0.40 -20.43 -14.82
C ASP A 111 -0.56 -21.31 -15.61
N SER A 112 -0.02 -22.20 -16.43
CA SER A 112 -0.84 -23.03 -17.30
C SER A 112 -1.46 -24.24 -16.59
N SER A 113 -1.03 -24.53 -15.35
CA SER A 113 -1.58 -25.63 -14.55
C SER A 113 -2.96 -25.32 -13.98
N ASP A 114 -3.18 -24.09 -13.51
CA ASP A 114 -4.40 -23.64 -12.84
C ASP A 114 -5.04 -22.41 -13.50
N TYR A 115 -4.49 -21.95 -14.63
CA TYR A 115 -4.89 -20.77 -15.39
C TYR A 115 -4.80 -19.46 -14.59
N ASN A 116 -4.03 -19.43 -13.48
CA ASN A 116 -3.87 -18.24 -12.69
C ASN A 116 -2.94 -17.22 -13.36
N ARG A 117 -3.28 -15.96 -13.15
CA ARG A 117 -2.53 -14.79 -13.59
C ARG A 117 -1.75 -14.24 -12.40
N VAL A 118 -0.45 -14.11 -12.56
CA VAL A 118 0.45 -13.66 -11.50
C VAL A 118 1.10 -12.35 -11.95
N LEU A 119 0.75 -11.26 -11.27
CA LEU A 119 1.37 -9.95 -11.52
C LEU A 119 2.61 -9.80 -10.66
N GLN A 120 3.71 -9.40 -11.30
CA GLN A 120 4.99 -9.11 -10.65
C GLN A 120 5.37 -7.66 -10.95
N TYR A 121 5.92 -6.99 -9.94
CA TYR A 121 6.20 -5.56 -10.01
C TYR A 121 7.69 -5.32 -9.94
N ILE A 122 8.23 -4.57 -10.88
CA ILE A 122 9.67 -4.28 -10.95
C ILE A 122 9.84 -2.77 -10.84
N ARG A 123 10.75 -2.30 -9.99
CA ARG A 123 11.03 -0.86 -9.83
C ARG A 123 12.49 -0.57 -10.01
N LYS A 124 12.81 0.66 -10.40
CA LYS A 124 14.19 1.15 -10.37
C LYS A 124 14.52 1.63 -8.95
N TRP A 125 15.64 1.17 -8.40
CA TRP A 125 16.18 1.61 -7.12
C TRP A 125 17.70 1.69 -7.19
N ASN A 126 18.23 2.87 -6.86
CA ASN A 126 19.68 3.13 -6.82
C ASN A 126 20.44 2.63 -8.07
N GLY A 127 19.89 2.90 -9.27
CA GLY A 127 20.49 2.51 -10.55
C GLY A 127 20.13 1.09 -11.04
N ARG A 128 19.66 0.20 -10.17
CA ARG A 128 19.30 -1.19 -10.47
C ARG A 128 17.79 -1.38 -10.57
N TYR A 129 17.32 -2.34 -11.38
CA TYR A 129 15.94 -2.82 -11.31
C TYR A 129 15.80 -3.96 -10.30
N VAL A 130 14.80 -3.86 -9.42
CA VAL A 130 14.53 -4.82 -8.35
C VAL A 130 13.08 -5.28 -8.38
N LEU A 131 12.85 -6.54 -8.03
CA LEU A 131 11.51 -7.07 -7.79
C LEU A 131 10.92 -6.40 -6.54
N SER A 132 9.70 -5.92 -6.65
CA SER A 132 8.92 -5.35 -5.56
C SER A 132 7.78 -6.28 -5.17
N ARG A 133 7.64 -6.51 -3.87
CA ARG A 133 6.54 -7.29 -3.30
C ARG A 133 5.35 -6.40 -3.06
N MET A 134 4.14 -6.95 -3.21
CA MET A 134 2.88 -6.30 -2.82
C MET A 134 2.73 -6.26 -1.28
N ASP A 135 3.56 -5.45 -0.63
CA ASP A 135 3.47 -5.19 0.80
C ASP A 135 3.02 -3.75 1.09
N LEU A 136 2.92 -3.39 2.37
CA LEU A 136 2.49 -2.05 2.76
C LEU A 136 3.36 -0.94 2.15
N TYR A 137 4.67 -1.17 2.01
CA TYR A 137 5.55 -0.19 1.38
C TYR A 137 5.19 0.01 -0.09
N TYR A 138 5.00 -1.08 -0.85
CA TYR A 138 4.53 -1.00 -2.23
C TYR A 138 3.20 -0.25 -2.34
N TYR A 139 2.21 -0.56 -1.49
CA TYR A 139 0.90 0.12 -1.52
C TYR A 139 1.00 1.62 -1.27
N MET A 140 1.83 2.03 -0.29
CA MET A 140 2.05 3.44 0.04
C MET A 140 2.83 4.16 -1.07
N ASP A 141 3.85 3.51 -1.64
CA ASP A 141 4.74 4.11 -2.63
C ASP A 141 4.11 4.20 -4.04
N SER A 142 3.37 3.17 -4.46
CA SER A 142 2.61 3.15 -5.73
C SER A 142 1.38 4.05 -5.72
N GLY A 143 0.88 4.42 -4.53
CA GLY A 143 -0.35 5.20 -4.40
C GLY A 143 -1.64 4.39 -4.52
N GLN A 144 -1.56 3.07 -4.72
CA GLN A 144 -2.74 2.19 -4.78
C GLN A 144 -3.58 2.23 -3.50
N TRP A 145 -3.00 2.61 -2.36
CA TRP A 145 -3.74 2.82 -1.11
C TRP A 145 -4.94 3.76 -1.25
N LYS A 146 -4.90 4.72 -2.21
CA LYS A 146 -5.98 5.68 -2.45
C LYS A 146 -7.29 5.00 -2.87
N VAL A 147 -7.20 3.88 -3.58
CA VAL A 147 -8.36 3.10 -4.06
C VAL A 147 -9.20 2.61 -2.89
N PHE A 148 -8.57 2.24 -1.77
CA PHE A 148 -9.26 1.73 -0.59
C PHE A 148 -9.48 2.81 0.47
N ALA A 149 -8.47 3.62 0.76
CA ALA A 149 -8.53 4.61 1.83
C ALA A 149 -9.46 5.78 1.49
N GLY A 150 -9.58 6.18 0.22
CA GLY A 150 -10.45 7.27 -0.21
C GLY A 150 -11.92 7.00 0.14
N PRO A 151 -12.51 5.89 -0.34
CA PRO A 151 -13.88 5.50 0.02
C PRO A 151 -14.09 5.32 1.52
N LEU A 152 -13.12 4.71 2.22
CA LEU A 152 -13.20 4.53 3.68
C LEU A 152 -13.19 5.87 4.44
N ALA A 153 -12.34 6.82 4.03
CA ALA A 153 -12.29 8.15 4.63
C ALA A 153 -13.59 8.93 4.35
N ALA A 154 -14.14 8.83 3.13
CA ALA A 154 -15.42 9.43 2.80
C ALA A 154 -16.55 8.87 3.68
N ALA A 155 -16.65 7.54 3.82
CA ALA A 155 -17.63 6.89 4.67
C ALA A 155 -17.47 7.31 6.15
N TRP A 156 -16.24 7.38 6.64
CA TRP A 156 -15.93 7.87 7.98
C TRP A 156 -16.41 9.30 8.20
N TRP A 157 -16.07 10.22 7.30
CA TRP A 157 -16.50 11.61 7.41
C TRP A 157 -18.02 11.75 7.35
N SER A 158 -18.69 11.01 6.44
CA SER A 158 -20.15 10.98 6.38
C SER A 158 -20.75 10.52 7.70
N LEU A 159 -20.22 9.46 8.31
CA LEU A 159 -20.68 8.96 9.60
C LEU A 159 -20.51 10.00 10.71
N VAL A 160 -19.33 10.61 10.81
CA VAL A 160 -19.03 11.64 11.83
C VAL A 160 -19.96 12.84 11.67
N ILE A 161 -20.22 13.28 10.44
CA ILE A 161 -21.15 14.38 10.14
C ILE A 161 -22.57 14.01 10.56
N VAL A 162 -23.10 12.84 10.14
CA VAL A 162 -24.48 12.41 10.44
C VAL A 162 -24.71 12.31 11.94
N VAL A 163 -23.79 11.66 12.67
CA VAL A 163 -23.88 11.53 14.13
C VAL A 163 -23.86 12.91 14.79
N THR A 164 -22.98 13.80 14.35
CA THR A 164 -22.86 15.15 14.92
C THR A 164 -24.13 15.97 14.68
N VAL A 165 -24.67 15.96 13.47
CA VAL A 165 -25.93 16.63 13.13
C VAL A 165 -27.08 16.06 13.97
N GLY A 166 -27.16 14.74 14.10
CA GLY A 166 -28.16 14.07 14.93
C GLY A 166 -28.10 14.49 16.40
N VAL A 167 -26.90 14.54 17.00
CA VAL A 167 -26.69 15.01 18.38
C VAL A 167 -27.11 16.47 18.53
N VAL A 168 -26.77 17.34 17.57
CA VAL A 168 -27.16 18.76 17.58
C VAL A 168 -28.68 18.91 17.51
N ALA A 169 -29.33 18.21 16.58
CA ALA A 169 -30.77 18.24 16.42
C ALA A 169 -31.49 17.73 17.69
N TYR A 170 -31.00 16.63 18.28
CA TYR A 170 -31.52 16.09 19.53
C TYR A 170 -31.36 17.08 20.70
N ARG A 171 -30.19 17.70 20.85
CA ARG A 171 -29.96 18.70 21.91
C ARG A 171 -30.83 19.94 21.73
N ARG A 172 -30.99 20.43 20.50
CA ARG A 172 -31.87 21.57 20.19
C ARG A 172 -33.34 21.28 20.51
N THR A 173 -33.84 20.11 20.09
CA THR A 173 -35.23 19.71 20.37
C THR A 173 -35.47 19.51 21.87
N LYS A 174 -34.50 18.97 22.62
CA LYS A 174 -34.56 18.86 24.08
C LYS A 174 -34.71 20.23 24.76
N ILE A 175 -33.88 21.21 24.39
CA ILE A 175 -33.96 22.57 24.96
C ILE A 175 -35.27 23.26 24.59
N ALA A 176 -35.71 23.12 23.32
CA ALA A 176 -37.00 23.66 22.89
C ALA A 176 -38.17 23.08 23.68
N ARG A 177 -38.16 21.75 23.94
CA ARG A 177 -39.17 21.08 24.77
C ARG A 177 -39.15 21.61 26.21
N ILE A 178 -37.98 21.76 26.83
CA ILE A 178 -37.87 22.32 28.18
C ILE A 178 -38.44 23.73 28.23
N LYS A 179 -38.17 24.58 27.22
CA LYS A 179 -38.69 25.95 27.18
C LYS A 179 -40.21 26.04 26.98
N MET A 180 -40.82 25.05 26.32
CA MET A 180 -42.26 25.06 26.02
C MET A 180 -43.12 24.42 27.12
N TYR A 181 -42.57 23.46 27.87
CA TYR A 181 -43.34 22.62 28.80
C TYR A 181 -42.76 22.57 30.22
N GLY A 182 -41.66 23.27 30.49
CA GLY A 182 -40.99 23.32 31.79
C GLY A 182 -41.08 24.68 32.46
#